data_AF-A0A954QQ98-F1
#
_entry.id   AF-A0A954QQ98-F1
#
_cell.length_a   1.000
_cell.length_b   1.000
_cell.length_c   1.000
_cell.angle_alpha   90.00
_cell.angle_beta   90.00
_cell.angle_gamma   90.00
#
_symmetry.space_group_name_H-M   'P 1'
#
loop_
_entity.id
_entity.type
_entity.pdbx_description
1 polymer ?
#
loop_
_entity_poly.entity_id
_entity_poly.type
_entity_poly.pdbx_seq_one_letter_code
_entity_poly.pdbx_strand_id
1 'polypeptide(L)'
;LPWGLRSALAATAPIVLLYGSVYLKADPSGRFSWQTGTLIGLAVIVLTTTWSLLNWLHQRPAGMSTTVAVSLASAIAGLCIMMAGYIKGGAAAFPLAATLLVTAAGLVCITLRVKLTTEFDATALSAVGVVGLFGLLFIGRFFGGLSTAQALTLLLAPLLCGVTELPWLRERPKWQLVTVRLTLVTTLLAIVLFLAKRTFDRDMGPLLRRKPDVRHVVASQTAEPASLWR
;
A
#
# COMPACT_ATOMS: atom_id res chain seq x y z
N LEU A 1 14.40 -18.05 1.86
CA LEU A 1 15.27 -17.19 1.01
C LEU A 1 16.45 -16.69 1.82
N PRO A 2 17.69 -16.77 1.31
CA PRO A 2 18.82 -16.07 1.93
C PRO A 2 18.52 -14.56 1.95
N TRP A 3 18.88 -13.89 3.05
CA TRP A 3 18.65 -12.46 3.27
C TRP A 3 19.18 -11.58 2.13
N GLY A 4 20.26 -12.02 1.45
CA GLY A 4 20.80 -11.34 0.28
C GLY A 4 19.77 -11.13 -0.84
N LEU A 5 18.94 -12.14 -1.15
CA LEU A 5 17.93 -12.01 -2.20
C LEU A 5 16.79 -11.07 -1.79
N ARG A 6 16.45 -11.03 -0.49
CA ARG A 6 15.44 -10.08 0.04
C ARG A 6 15.94 -8.64 -0.03
N SER A 7 17.20 -8.41 0.35
CA SER A 7 17.83 -7.09 0.25
C SER A 7 17.99 -6.64 -1.20
N ALA A 8 18.35 -7.54 -2.10
CA ALA A 8 18.41 -7.25 -3.53
C ALA A 8 17.03 -6.86 -4.07
N LEU A 9 15.97 -7.60 -3.72
CA LEU A 9 14.60 -7.26 -4.12
C LEU A 9 14.16 -5.91 -3.53
N ALA A 10 14.50 -5.64 -2.27
CA ALA A 10 14.18 -4.36 -1.63
C ALA A 10 14.91 -3.19 -2.31
N ALA A 11 16.14 -3.40 -2.77
CA ALA A 11 16.93 -2.41 -3.51
C ALA A 11 16.39 -2.14 -4.91
N THR A 12 15.96 -3.18 -5.64
CA THR A 12 15.47 -3.03 -7.02
C THR A 12 14.04 -2.50 -7.08
N ALA A 13 13.19 -2.81 -6.10
CA ALA A 13 11.79 -2.37 -6.07
C ALA A 13 11.60 -0.86 -6.31
N PRO A 14 12.20 0.06 -5.53
CA PRO A 14 12.01 1.50 -5.76
C PRO A 14 12.56 1.97 -7.12
N ILE A 15 13.63 1.36 -7.62
CA ILE A 15 14.22 1.69 -8.93
C ILE A 15 13.25 1.32 -10.05
N VAL A 16 12.73 0.09 -10.03
CA VAL A 16 11.77 -0.40 -11.03
C VAL A 16 10.49 0.44 -11.00
N LEU A 17 10.00 0.80 -9.81
CA LEU A 17 8.80 1.61 -9.65
C LEU A 17 8.95 3.06 -10.15
N LEU A 18 10.17 3.62 -10.07
CA LEU A 18 10.47 4.96 -10.58
C LEU A 18 10.98 4.96 -12.02
N TYR A 19 11.17 3.81 -12.64
CA TYR A 19 11.72 3.72 -13.98
C TYR A 19 10.83 4.47 -14.99
N GLY A 20 11.44 5.35 -15.79
CA GLY A 20 10.72 6.21 -16.74
C GLY A 20 9.92 7.36 -16.11
N SER A 21 9.94 7.50 -14.78
CA SER A 21 9.29 8.63 -14.09
C SER A 21 10.16 9.88 -14.12
N VAL A 22 9.54 11.05 -13.91
CA VAL A 22 10.25 12.32 -13.76
C VAL A 22 11.21 12.35 -12.57
N TYR A 23 10.98 11.49 -11.56
CA TYR A 23 11.81 11.41 -10.35
C TYR A 23 13.16 10.73 -10.58
N LEU A 24 13.28 9.96 -11.67
CA LEU A 24 14.50 9.26 -12.04
C LEU A 24 15.18 9.86 -13.28
N LYS A 25 14.63 10.94 -13.85
CA LYS A 25 15.29 11.65 -14.95
C LYS A 25 16.65 12.14 -14.47
N ALA A 26 17.70 11.58 -15.07
CA ALA A 26 19.05 12.07 -14.87
C ALA A 26 19.08 13.55 -15.28
N ASP A 27 19.72 14.36 -14.44
CA ASP A 27 20.12 15.71 -14.83
C ASP A 27 20.85 15.62 -16.19
N PRO A 28 20.68 16.55 -17.14
CA PRO A 28 21.44 16.58 -18.40
C PRO A 28 22.95 16.38 -18.26
N SER A 29 23.52 16.63 -17.08
CA SER A 29 24.91 16.33 -16.73
C SER A 29 25.24 14.82 -16.55
N GLY A 30 24.23 13.93 -16.63
CA GLY A 30 24.35 12.50 -16.37
C GLY A 30 24.59 12.15 -14.89
N ARG A 31 24.60 13.13 -13.98
CA ARG A 31 24.90 12.90 -12.57
C ARG A 31 23.65 12.44 -11.83
N PHE A 32 23.80 11.33 -11.11
CA PHE A 32 22.81 10.85 -10.17
C PHE A 32 22.63 11.90 -9.07
N SER A 33 21.42 12.48 -8.97
CA SER A 33 21.14 13.48 -7.94
C SER A 33 21.22 12.84 -6.55
N TRP A 34 21.94 13.48 -5.64
CA TRP A 34 22.01 13.07 -4.24
C TRP A 34 20.61 12.89 -3.62
N GLN A 35 19.63 13.70 -4.05
CA GLN A 35 18.25 13.60 -3.58
C GLN A 35 17.61 12.26 -3.96
N THR A 36 17.76 11.80 -5.21
CA THR A 36 17.28 10.50 -5.66
C THR A 36 17.95 9.37 -4.89
N GLY A 37 19.25 9.49 -4.62
CA GLY A 37 20.01 8.56 -3.78
C GLY A 37 19.47 8.44 -2.36
N THR A 38 19.27 9.58 -1.69
CA THR A 38 18.72 9.59 -0.33
C THR A 38 17.31 9.00 -0.28
N LEU A 39 16.48 9.29 -1.26
CA LEU A 39 15.13 8.76 -1.34
C LEU A 39 15.13 7.23 -1.52
N ILE A 40 15.91 6.71 -2.48
CA ILE A 40 16.03 5.26 -2.70
C ILE A 40 16.61 4.59 -1.45
N GLY A 41 17.66 5.16 -0.85
CA GLY A 41 18.26 4.63 0.37
C GLY A 41 17.24 4.54 1.51
N LEU A 42 16.47 5.59 1.76
CA LEU A 42 15.41 5.60 2.76
C LEU A 42 14.31 4.57 2.45
N ALA A 43 13.90 4.46 1.18
CA ALA A 43 12.91 3.51 0.72
C ALA A 43 13.35 2.06 0.98
N VAL A 44 14.61 1.73 0.69
CA VAL A 44 15.22 0.42 0.98
C VAL A 44 15.23 0.15 2.47
N ILE A 45 15.71 1.10 3.29
CA ILE A 45 15.75 0.95 4.75
C ILE A 45 14.35 0.66 5.29
N VAL A 46 13.36 1.48 4.93
CA VAL A 46 11.98 1.33 5.40
C VAL A 46 11.40 -0.03 5.01
N LEU A 47 11.59 -0.46 3.76
CA LEU A 47 11.11 -1.76 3.29
C LEU A 47 11.80 -2.92 4.02
N THR A 48 13.13 -2.90 4.11
CA THR A 48 13.90 -3.95 4.78
C THR A 48 13.55 -4.04 6.27
N THR A 49 13.43 -2.91 6.98
CA THR A 49 13.04 -2.88 8.39
C THR A 49 11.62 -3.43 8.60
N THR A 50 10.65 -2.96 7.82
CA THR A 50 9.25 -3.40 7.93
C THR A 50 9.12 -4.90 7.61
N TRP A 51 9.80 -5.36 6.56
CA TRP A 51 9.84 -6.77 6.18
C TRP A 51 10.49 -7.62 7.28
N SER A 52 11.62 -7.20 7.85
CA SER A 52 12.28 -7.91 8.95
C SER A 52 11.36 -8.07 10.15
N LEU A 53 10.68 -6.99 10.54
CA LEU A 53 9.81 -6.98 11.70
C LEU A 53 8.55 -7.83 11.48
N LEU A 54 7.95 -7.79 10.29
CA LEU A 54 6.84 -8.69 9.95
C LEU A 54 7.27 -10.15 9.88
N ASN A 55 8.44 -10.44 9.33
CA ASN A 55 8.99 -11.80 9.30
C ASN A 55 9.22 -12.32 10.71
N TRP A 56 9.73 -11.48 11.62
CA TRP A 56 9.87 -11.82 13.03
C TRP A 56 8.51 -12.07 13.70
N LEU A 57 7.50 -11.24 13.45
CA LEU A 57 6.12 -11.45 13.92
C LEU A 57 5.49 -12.73 13.37
N HIS A 58 5.86 -13.11 12.15
CA HIS A 58 5.31 -14.29 11.49
C HIS A 58 5.83 -15.61 12.07
N GLN A 59 7.02 -15.60 12.67
CA GLN A 59 7.59 -16.77 13.38
C GLN A 59 6.86 -17.06 14.72
N ARG A 60 5.86 -16.27 15.09
CA ARG A 60 5.05 -16.45 16.31
C ARG A 60 3.74 -17.20 16.02
N PRO A 61 3.11 -17.86 17.01
CA PRO A 61 1.98 -18.80 16.83
C PRO A 61 0.64 -18.22 16.30
N ALA A 62 0.65 -17.08 15.60
CA ALA A 62 -0.51 -16.44 14.99
C ALA A 62 -0.20 -15.80 13.62
N GLY A 63 0.73 -16.38 12.85
CA GLY A 63 1.21 -15.86 11.56
C GLY A 63 0.12 -15.56 10.52
N MET A 64 -1.03 -16.22 10.53
CA MET A 64 -2.09 -15.92 9.54
C MET A 64 -2.79 -14.58 9.77
N SER A 65 -2.84 -14.09 11.02
CA SER A 65 -3.43 -12.77 11.33
C SER A 65 -2.67 -11.63 10.67
N THR A 66 -1.34 -11.75 10.54
CA THR A 66 -0.52 -10.72 9.88
C THR A 66 -0.80 -10.66 8.38
N THR A 67 -1.02 -11.80 7.72
CA THR A 67 -1.34 -11.83 6.28
C THR A 67 -2.70 -11.18 6.00
N VAL A 68 -3.70 -11.47 6.84
CA VAL A 68 -5.01 -10.81 6.76
C VAL A 68 -4.88 -9.30 6.99
N ALA A 69 -4.07 -8.88 7.97
CA ALA A 69 -3.80 -7.47 8.23
C ALA A 69 -3.12 -6.77 7.02
N VAL A 70 -2.15 -7.41 6.38
CA VAL A 70 -1.49 -6.89 5.16
C VAL A 70 -2.45 -6.81 3.98
N SER A 71 -3.32 -7.81 3.79
CA SER A 71 -4.38 -7.78 2.77
C SER A 71 -5.34 -6.61 2.99
N LEU A 72 -5.81 -6.41 4.24
CA LEU A 72 -6.68 -5.30 4.59
C LEU A 72 -5.99 -3.95 4.39
N ALA A 73 -4.73 -3.82 4.84
CA ALA A 73 -3.92 -2.62 4.62
C ALA A 73 -3.74 -2.32 3.12
N SER A 74 -3.57 -3.35 2.29
CA SER A 74 -3.45 -3.21 0.82
C SER A 74 -4.74 -2.68 0.21
N ALA A 75 -5.90 -3.25 0.58
CA ALA A 75 -7.20 -2.77 0.09
C ALA A 75 -7.47 -1.31 0.49
N ILE A 76 -7.18 -0.96 1.74
CA ILE A 76 -7.35 0.41 2.26
C ILE A 76 -6.35 1.37 1.61
N ALA A 77 -5.11 0.95 1.38
CA ALA A 77 -4.14 1.72 0.62
C ALA A 77 -4.62 2.01 -0.79
N GLY A 78 -5.20 1.02 -1.48
CA GLY A 78 -5.85 1.18 -2.78
C GLY A 78 -6.90 2.29 -2.77
N LEU A 79 -7.85 2.22 -1.83
CA LEU A 79 -8.88 3.26 -1.66
C LEU A 79 -8.28 4.65 -1.40
N CYS A 80 -7.27 4.75 -0.53
CA CYS A 80 -6.59 6.01 -0.25
C CYS A 80 -5.91 6.59 -1.51
N ILE A 81 -5.28 5.74 -2.32
CA ILE A 81 -4.62 6.14 -3.57
C ILE A 81 -5.64 6.59 -4.62
N MET A 82 -6.78 5.91 -4.73
CA MET A 82 -7.88 6.32 -5.61
C MET A 82 -8.42 7.70 -5.22
N MET A 83 -8.64 7.93 -3.92
CA MET A 83 -9.07 9.23 -3.39
C MET A 83 -8.00 10.31 -3.57
N ALA A 84 -6.72 9.95 -3.60
CA ALA A 84 -5.65 10.90 -3.87
C ALA A 84 -5.55 11.27 -5.38
N GLY A 85 -6.39 10.67 -6.24
CA GLY A 85 -6.50 11.01 -7.65
C GLY A 85 -5.85 10.00 -8.60
N TYR A 86 -5.24 8.92 -8.07
CA TYR A 86 -4.63 7.88 -8.90
C TYR A 86 -5.47 6.60 -8.97
N ILE A 87 -6.63 6.71 -9.60
CA ILE A 87 -7.65 5.65 -9.67
C ILE A 87 -7.09 4.33 -10.20
N LYS A 88 -6.35 4.37 -11.32
CA LYS A 88 -5.77 3.16 -11.95
C LYS A 88 -4.74 2.47 -11.05
N GLY A 89 -3.86 3.26 -10.40
CA GLY A 89 -2.86 2.74 -9.47
C GLY A 89 -3.48 2.14 -8.22
N GLY A 90 -4.49 2.82 -7.66
CA GLY A 90 -5.21 2.32 -6.49
C GLY A 90 -6.05 1.06 -6.78
N ALA A 91 -6.62 0.92 -7.99
CA ALA A 91 -7.37 -0.27 -8.38
C ALA A 91 -6.51 -1.55 -8.42
N ALA A 92 -5.21 -1.43 -8.73
CA ALA A 92 -4.28 -2.56 -8.72
C ALA A 92 -4.09 -3.18 -7.31
N ALA A 93 -4.47 -2.47 -6.25
CA ALA A 93 -4.40 -2.99 -4.88
C ALA A 93 -5.43 -4.07 -4.58
N PHE A 94 -6.61 -4.06 -5.24
CA PHE A 94 -7.66 -5.04 -4.95
C PHE A 94 -7.29 -6.46 -5.38
N PRO A 95 -6.73 -6.71 -6.58
CA PRO A 95 -6.21 -8.03 -6.93
C PRO A 95 -5.13 -8.54 -5.96
N LEU A 96 -4.22 -7.67 -5.50
CA LEU A 96 -3.22 -8.03 -4.50
C LEU A 96 -3.89 -8.42 -3.18
N ALA A 97 -4.80 -7.60 -2.66
CA ALA A 97 -5.50 -7.87 -1.42
C ALA A 97 -6.32 -9.17 -1.50
N ALA A 98 -7.04 -9.38 -2.61
CA ALA A 98 -7.86 -10.56 -2.85
C ALA A 98 -7.01 -11.83 -2.95
N THR A 99 -5.89 -11.81 -3.69
CA THR A 99 -5.00 -12.96 -3.80
C THR A 99 -4.41 -13.35 -2.44
N LEU A 100 -3.93 -12.38 -1.65
CA LEU A 100 -3.43 -12.64 -0.30
C LEU A 100 -4.49 -13.28 0.61
N LEU A 101 -5.72 -12.76 0.56
CA LEU A 101 -6.82 -13.26 1.40
C LEU A 101 -7.29 -14.65 0.97
N VAL A 102 -7.47 -14.87 -0.33
CA VAL A 102 -7.88 -16.16 -0.89
C VAL A 102 -6.81 -17.22 -0.65
N THR A 103 -5.52 -16.91 -0.85
CA THR A 103 -4.43 -17.86 -0.58
C THR A 103 -4.35 -18.18 0.91
N ALA A 104 -4.49 -17.18 1.79
CA ALA A 104 -4.51 -17.42 3.25
C ALA A 104 -5.71 -18.30 3.65
N ALA A 105 -6.91 -17.98 3.19
CA ALA A 105 -8.12 -18.75 3.49
C ALA A 105 -8.03 -20.18 2.91
N GLY A 106 -7.55 -20.32 1.68
CA GLY A 106 -7.32 -21.62 1.04
C GLY A 106 -6.35 -22.48 1.85
N LEU A 107 -5.27 -21.89 2.37
CA LEU A 107 -4.31 -22.59 3.22
C LEU A 107 -4.95 -23.06 4.54
N VAL A 108 -5.78 -22.21 5.18
CA VAL A 108 -6.56 -22.60 6.38
C VAL A 108 -7.48 -23.77 6.05
N CYS A 109 -8.23 -23.68 4.96
CA CYS A 109 -9.19 -24.71 4.56
C CYS A 109 -8.50 -26.05 4.26
N ILE A 110 -7.36 -26.03 3.56
CA ILE A 110 -6.59 -27.24 3.23
C ILE A 110 -5.99 -27.87 4.49
N THR A 111 -5.37 -27.06 5.37
CA THR A 111 -4.77 -27.55 6.62
C THR A 111 -5.81 -28.18 7.54
N LEU A 112 -7.00 -27.59 7.65
CA LEU A 112 -8.12 -28.15 8.43
C LEU A 112 -8.64 -29.47 7.84
N ARG A 113 -8.69 -29.62 6.51
CA ARG A 113 -9.23 -30.82 5.86
C ARG A 113 -8.25 -31.99 5.81
N VAL A 114 -6.99 -31.73 5.47
CA VAL A 114 -6.03 -32.80 5.16
C VAL A 114 -5.16 -33.16 6.36
N LYS A 115 -5.25 -32.44 7.49
CA LYS A 115 -4.33 -32.57 8.65
C LYS A 115 -2.85 -32.59 8.23
N LEU A 116 -2.53 -31.92 7.11
CA LEU A 116 -1.18 -31.81 6.61
C LEU A 116 -0.37 -30.98 7.61
N THR A 117 0.66 -31.60 8.18
CA THR A 117 1.67 -30.95 9.02
C THR A 117 2.71 -30.20 8.21
N THR A 118 2.51 -30.05 6.90
CA THR A 118 3.45 -29.30 6.06
C THR A 118 3.52 -27.88 6.57
N GLU A 119 4.73 -27.52 7.01
CA GLU A 119 5.15 -26.14 7.28
C GLU A 119 5.10 -25.38 5.96
N PHE A 120 3.89 -25.00 5.56
CA PHE A 120 3.71 -24.14 4.41
C PHE A 120 4.44 -22.83 4.72
N ASP A 121 5.28 -22.38 3.79
CA ASP A 121 6.12 -21.20 3.98
C ASP A 121 5.25 -19.93 3.91
N ALA A 122 4.46 -19.69 4.96
CA ALA A 122 3.61 -18.51 5.10
C ALA A 122 4.47 -17.22 5.15
N THR A 123 5.78 -17.36 5.35
CA THR A 123 6.80 -16.34 5.10
C THR A 123 6.82 -15.84 3.65
N ALA A 124 6.61 -16.71 2.67
CA ALA A 124 6.59 -16.31 1.26
C ALA A 124 5.34 -15.47 0.95
N LEU A 125 4.19 -15.88 1.47
CA LEU A 125 2.93 -15.14 1.28
C LEU A 125 2.99 -13.75 1.94
N SER A 126 3.54 -13.67 3.15
CA SER A 126 3.75 -12.39 3.83
C SER A 126 4.78 -11.52 3.10
N ALA A 127 5.87 -12.08 2.59
CA ALA A 127 6.84 -11.33 1.79
C ALA A 127 6.22 -10.68 0.55
N VAL A 128 5.42 -11.43 -0.22
CA VAL A 128 4.69 -10.90 -1.39
C VAL A 128 3.76 -9.77 -0.95
N GLY A 129 3.02 -9.95 0.14
CA GLY A 129 2.12 -8.93 0.65
C GLY A 129 2.84 -7.65 1.08
N VAL A 130 3.99 -7.76 1.76
CA VAL A 130 4.77 -6.60 2.23
C VAL A 130 5.39 -5.83 1.07
N VAL A 131 6.02 -6.53 0.13
CA VAL A 131 6.62 -5.89 -1.05
C VAL A 131 5.54 -5.26 -1.92
N GLY A 132 4.40 -5.93 -2.09
CA GLY A 132 3.25 -5.40 -2.82
C GLY A 132 2.65 -4.16 -2.15
N LEU A 133 2.39 -4.22 -0.84
CA LEU A 133 1.89 -3.08 -0.06
C LEU A 133 2.86 -1.89 -0.13
N PHE A 134 4.15 -2.13 0.06
CA PHE A 134 5.16 -1.09 -0.07
C PHE A 134 5.15 -0.47 -1.46
N GLY A 135 5.13 -1.29 -2.52
CA GLY A 135 5.08 -0.80 -3.89
C GLY A 135 3.85 0.05 -4.17
N LEU A 136 2.68 -0.37 -3.69
CA LEU A 136 1.44 0.42 -3.80
C LEU A 136 1.57 1.77 -3.10
N LEU A 137 2.05 1.80 -1.86
CA LEU A 137 2.20 3.03 -1.09
C LEU A 137 3.24 3.97 -1.69
N PHE A 138 4.34 3.39 -2.20
CA PHE A 138 5.40 4.13 -2.87
C PHE A 138 4.86 4.78 -4.15
N ILE A 139 4.20 4.02 -5.02
CA ILE A 139 3.51 4.56 -6.21
C ILE A 139 2.47 5.60 -5.80
N GLY A 140 1.67 5.31 -4.77
CA GLY A 140 0.65 6.20 -4.24
C GLY A 140 1.22 7.55 -3.79
N ARG A 141 2.39 7.55 -3.16
CA ARG A 141 3.10 8.75 -2.72
C ARG A 141 3.61 9.60 -3.89
N PHE A 142 4.17 8.96 -4.92
CA PHE A 142 4.81 9.66 -6.05
C PHE A 142 3.85 10.06 -7.17
N PHE A 143 2.86 9.24 -7.47
CA PHE A 143 1.93 9.44 -8.57
C PHE A 143 0.52 9.81 -8.11
N GLY A 144 0.13 9.35 -6.92
CA GLY A 144 -1.17 9.69 -6.33
C GLY A 144 -1.15 10.86 -5.36
N GLY A 145 0.02 11.41 -4.99
CA GLY A 145 0.06 12.50 -4.01
C GLY A 145 -0.39 12.09 -2.60
N LEU A 146 -0.42 10.79 -2.29
CA LEU A 146 -0.68 10.31 -0.92
C LEU A 146 0.33 10.92 0.05
N SER A 147 -0.10 11.43 1.21
CA SER A 147 0.86 12.04 2.14
C SER A 147 1.85 10.99 2.71
N THR A 148 3.09 11.40 2.97
CA THR A 148 4.11 10.49 3.56
C THR A 148 3.65 9.92 4.90
N ALA A 149 2.97 10.74 5.71
CA ALA A 149 2.42 10.29 6.99
C ALA A 149 1.36 9.19 6.81
N GLN A 150 0.40 9.36 5.89
CA GLN A 150 -0.59 8.32 5.61
C GLN A 150 0.06 7.05 5.04
N ALA A 151 1.03 7.19 4.14
CA ALA A 151 1.74 6.06 3.56
C ALA A 151 2.48 5.25 4.65
N LEU A 152 3.21 5.92 5.54
CA LEU A 152 3.88 5.26 6.66
C LEU A 152 2.89 4.62 7.63
N THR A 153 1.80 5.29 7.97
CA THR A 153 0.77 4.71 8.86
C THR A 153 0.15 3.45 8.26
N LEU A 154 -0.12 3.43 6.95
CA LEU A 154 -0.63 2.24 6.25
C LEU A 154 0.39 1.10 6.21
N LEU A 155 1.67 1.42 5.98
CA LEU A 155 2.76 0.44 5.97
C LEU A 155 3.00 -0.17 7.36
N LEU A 156 2.92 0.65 8.40
CA LEU A 156 3.14 0.24 9.79
C LEU A 156 1.90 -0.41 10.41
N ALA A 157 0.71 -0.24 9.86
CA ALA A 157 -0.52 -0.79 10.43
C ALA A 157 -0.44 -2.32 10.69
N PRO A 158 0.04 -3.17 9.77
CA PRO A 158 0.15 -4.61 10.04
C PRO A 158 1.12 -4.97 11.18
N LEU A 159 2.09 -4.10 11.50
CA LEU A 159 3.03 -4.32 12.61
C LEU A 159 2.34 -4.25 13.98
N LEU A 160 1.18 -3.60 14.05
CA LEU A 160 0.37 -3.54 15.26
C LEU A 160 -0.14 -4.91 15.70
N CYS A 161 -0.12 -5.92 14.83
CA CYS A 161 -0.33 -7.29 15.26
C CYS A 161 0.67 -7.73 16.35
N GLY A 162 1.86 -7.13 16.39
CA GLY A 162 2.88 -7.36 17.40
C GLY A 162 2.54 -6.90 18.82
N VAL A 163 1.54 -6.03 19.01
CA VAL A 163 1.12 -5.57 20.34
C VAL A 163 0.69 -6.74 21.23
N THR A 164 0.17 -7.80 20.64
CA THR A 164 -0.24 -9.00 21.38
C THR A 164 0.90 -9.90 21.83
N GLU A 165 2.15 -9.60 21.44
CA GLU A 165 3.35 -10.28 21.96
C GLU A 165 3.75 -9.74 23.35
N LEU A 166 3.08 -8.70 23.86
CA LEU A 166 3.26 -8.21 25.22
C LEU A 166 2.92 -9.31 26.25
N PRO A 167 3.70 -9.43 27.35
CA PRO A 167 3.61 -10.54 28.29
C PRO A 167 2.20 -10.73 28.87
N TRP A 168 1.49 -9.64 29.15
CA TRP A 168 0.12 -9.63 29.69
C TRP A 168 -0.98 -10.20 28.76
N LEU A 169 -0.71 -10.29 27.46
CA LEU A 169 -1.65 -10.70 26.41
C LEU A 169 -1.29 -12.11 25.92
N ARG A 170 -0.02 -12.50 26.06
CA ARG A 170 0.50 -13.77 25.57
C ARG A 170 -0.18 -15.00 26.17
N GLU A 171 -0.69 -14.89 27.39
CA GLU A 171 -1.40 -15.98 28.09
C GLU A 171 -2.87 -16.11 27.69
N ARG A 172 -3.41 -15.17 26.91
CA ARG A 172 -4.81 -15.20 26.46
C ARG A 172 -5.03 -16.27 25.38
N PRO A 173 -6.24 -16.84 25.28
CA PRO A 173 -6.55 -17.81 24.24
C PRO A 173 -6.35 -17.22 22.82
N LYS A 174 -5.91 -18.04 21.88
CA LYS A 174 -5.49 -17.63 20.52
C LYS A 174 -6.54 -16.81 19.78
N TRP A 175 -7.83 -17.12 19.95
CA TRP A 175 -8.91 -16.38 19.28
C TRP A 175 -8.99 -14.92 19.77
N GLN A 176 -8.81 -14.67 21.07
CA GLN A 176 -8.80 -13.30 21.62
C GLN A 176 -7.62 -12.51 21.06
N LEU A 177 -6.45 -13.14 20.95
CA LEU A 177 -5.28 -12.50 20.36
C LEU A 177 -5.53 -12.10 18.91
N VAL A 178 -6.10 -13.01 18.10
CA VAL A 178 -6.43 -12.71 16.69
C VAL A 178 -7.46 -11.57 16.60
N THR A 179 -8.52 -11.60 17.41
CA THR A 179 -9.52 -10.52 17.43
C THR A 179 -8.86 -9.19 17.79
N VAL A 180 -8.09 -9.12 18.88
CA VAL A 180 -7.40 -7.88 19.29
C VAL A 180 -6.48 -7.35 18.20
N ARG A 181 -5.68 -8.21 17.55
CA ARG A 181 -4.81 -7.82 16.43
C ARG A 181 -5.62 -7.20 15.30
N LEU A 182 -6.65 -7.90 14.83
CA LEU A 182 -7.43 -7.46 13.68
C LEU A 182 -8.25 -6.22 14.00
N THR A 183 -8.82 -6.11 15.20
CA THR A 183 -9.53 -4.90 15.64
C THR A 183 -8.59 -3.71 15.66
N LEU A 184 -7.39 -3.84 16.26
CA LEU A 184 -6.43 -2.74 16.37
C LEU A 184 -5.96 -2.25 15.00
N VAL A 185 -5.63 -3.18 14.09
CA VAL A 185 -5.29 -2.86 12.70
C VAL A 185 -6.47 -2.18 11.99
N THR A 186 -7.67 -2.76 12.09
CA THR A 186 -8.87 -2.24 11.41
C THR A 186 -9.21 -0.83 11.90
N THR A 187 -9.13 -0.57 13.21
CA THR A 187 -9.36 0.75 13.79
C THR A 187 -8.37 1.77 13.22
N LEU A 188 -7.07 1.46 13.18
CA LEU A 188 -6.08 2.37 12.60
C LEU A 188 -6.35 2.63 11.11
N LEU A 189 -6.62 1.57 10.34
CA LEU A 189 -6.92 1.68 8.91
C LEU A 189 -8.19 2.49 8.64
N ALA A 190 -9.23 2.33 9.46
CA ALA A 190 -10.46 3.11 9.38
C ALA A 190 -10.20 4.60 9.65
N ILE A 191 -9.36 4.93 10.64
CA ILE A 191 -8.94 6.32 10.91
C ILE A 191 -8.25 6.91 9.69
N VAL A 192 -7.28 6.20 9.10
CA VAL A 192 -6.56 6.69 7.92
C VAL A 192 -7.50 6.88 6.74
N LEU A 193 -8.39 5.91 6.48
CA LEU A 193 -9.36 6.00 5.39
C LEU A 193 -10.32 7.17 5.59
N PHE A 194 -10.80 7.39 6.82
CA PHE A 194 -11.67 8.51 7.15
C PHE A 194 -10.98 9.86 6.92
N LEU A 195 -9.71 10.00 7.33
CA LEU A 195 -8.92 11.21 7.08
C LEU A 195 -8.68 11.45 5.58
N ALA A 196 -8.39 10.39 4.82
CA ALA A 196 -8.22 10.47 3.38
C ALA A 196 -9.54 10.88 2.69
N LYS A 197 -10.67 10.29 3.09
CA LYS A 197 -12.01 10.66 2.61
C LYS A 197 -12.34 12.12 2.93
N ARG A 198 -12.11 12.57 4.15
CA ARG A 198 -12.35 13.97 4.54
C ARG A 198 -11.54 14.94 3.68
N THR A 199 -10.28 14.60 3.40
CA THR A 199 -9.40 15.40 2.54
C THR A 199 -9.94 15.44 1.11
N PHE A 200 -10.32 14.28 0.57
CA PHE A 200 -10.94 14.18 -0.75
C PHE A 200 -12.25 14.99 -0.86
N ASP A 201 -13.16 14.85 0.09
CA ASP A 201 -14.44 15.55 0.09
C ASP A 201 -14.24 17.08 0.18
N ARG A 202 -13.25 17.54 0.96
CA ARG A 202 -12.87 18.95 1.07
C ARG A 202 -12.36 19.49 -0.27
N ASP A 203 -11.51 18.72 -0.96
CA ASP A 203 -10.81 19.19 -2.16
C ASP A 203 -11.69 19.04 -3.42
N MET A 204 -12.56 18.01 -3.49
CA MET A 204 -13.46 17.75 -4.62
C MET A 204 -14.83 18.42 -4.49
N GLY A 205 -15.29 18.71 -3.27
CA GLY A 205 -16.59 19.35 -3.03
C GLY A 205 -16.82 20.63 -3.84
N PRO A 206 -15.84 21.56 -3.94
CA PRO A 206 -15.98 22.77 -4.74
C PRO A 206 -16.13 22.50 -6.25
N LEU A 207 -15.43 21.49 -6.78
CA LEU A 207 -15.45 21.14 -8.20
C LEU A 207 -16.81 20.59 -8.63
N LEU A 208 -17.47 19.84 -7.75
CA LEU A 208 -18.80 19.29 -7.99
C LEU A 208 -19.91 20.34 -7.85
N ARG A 209 -19.69 21.39 -7.04
CA ARG A 209 -20.66 22.48 -6.84
C ARG A 209 -20.64 23.52 -7.97
N ARG A 210 -19.51 23.65 -8.67
CA ARG A 210 -19.41 24.58 -9.80
C ARG A 210 -20.22 24.02 -10.97
N LYS A 211 -21.51 24.39 -11.05
CA LYS A 211 -22.28 24.21 -12.28
C LYS A 211 -21.45 24.85 -13.40
N PRO A 212 -21.11 24.12 -14.48
CA PRO A 212 -20.43 24.73 -15.60
C PRO A 212 -21.32 25.89 -16.07
N ASP A 213 -20.77 27.10 -16.06
CA ASP A 213 -21.47 28.23 -16.65
C ASP A 213 -21.44 28.01 -18.16
N VAL A 214 -22.47 27.31 -18.66
CA VAL A 214 -22.62 26.86 -20.04
C VAL A 214 -22.45 28.02 -21.03
N ARG A 215 -22.66 29.27 -20.56
CA ARG A 215 -22.53 30.50 -21.34
C ARG A 215 -21.13 30.71 -21.92
N HIS A 216 -20.06 30.26 -21.23
CA HIS A 216 -18.70 30.44 -21.73
C HIS A 216 -18.28 29.38 -22.77
N VAL A 217 -18.82 28.16 -22.70
CA VAL A 217 -18.52 27.10 -23.68
C VAL A 217 -19.16 27.42 -25.04
N VAL A 218 -20.38 27.96 -25.04
CA VAL A 218 -21.07 28.37 -26.27
C VAL A 218 -20.36 29.55 -26.96
N ALA A 219 -19.87 30.53 -26.20
CA ALA A 219 -19.15 31.68 -26.76
C ALA A 219 -17.81 31.28 -27.41
N SER A 220 -17.12 30.25 -26.88
CA SER A 220 -15.87 29.74 -27.47
C SER A 220 -16.07 28.87 -28.71
N GLN A 221 -17.24 28.24 -28.88
CA GLN A 221 -17.55 27.48 -30.09
C GLN A 221 -18.03 28.35 -31.26
N THR A 222 -18.61 29.52 -31.00
CA THR A 222 -19.04 30.45 -32.05
C THR A 222 -17.93 31.35 -32.61
N ALA A 223 -16.74 31.29 -32.03
CA ALA A 223 -15.58 32.07 -32.46
C ALA A 223 -14.62 31.26 -33.36
N GLU A 224 -15.15 30.35 -34.18
CA GLU A 224 -14.38 29.68 -35.22
C GLU A 224 -14.16 30.67 -36.38
N PRO A 225 -12.92 31.12 -36.66
CA PRO A 225 -12.67 32.08 -37.72
C PRO A 225 -12.87 31.41 -39.08
N ALA A 226 -13.79 31.95 -39.88
CA ALA A 226 -14.11 31.54 -41.24
C ALA A 226 -12.95 31.72 -42.26
N SER A 227 -11.70 31.82 -41.81
CA SER A 227 -10.51 32.09 -42.63
C SER A 227 -9.79 30.83 -43.11
N LEU A 228 -10.30 29.62 -42.83
CA LEU A 228 -9.68 28.35 -43.27
C LEU A 228 -10.19 27.83 -44.63
N TRP A 229 -10.97 28.62 -45.37
CA TRP A 229 -11.52 28.26 -46.69
C TRP A 229 -11.14 29.26 -47.80
N ARG A 230 -9.85 29.62 -47.91
CA ARG A 230 -9.32 30.28 -49.11
C ARG A 230 -8.02 29.63 -49.55
#